data_AF-A0A514K0J2-F1
#
_entry.id   AF-A0A514K0J2-F1
#
_cell.length_a   1.000
_cell.length_b   1.000
_cell.length_c   1.000
_cell.angle_alpha   90.00
_cell.angle_beta   90.00
_cell.angle_gamma   90.00
#
_symmetry.space_group_name_H-M   'P 1'
#
loop_
_entity.id
_entity.type
_entity.pdbx_description
1 polymer ?
#
loop_
_entity_poly.entity_id
_entity_poly.type
_entity_poly.pdbx_seq_one_letter_code
_entity_poly.pdbx_strand_id
1 'polypeptide(L)'
;MTTQNPNRPCLCGSYSFEVLIHENVGGDKVWQQRTTGCDATTQSTFAPGHDAKLKSLLIAAGVGGHRVREVARDTVVTKDAVRVAAELGWEDIVREAIAKGTR
;
A
#
# COMPACT_ATOMS: atom_id res chain seq x y z
N MET A 1 -33.78 -12.23 9.33
CA MET A 1 -32.70 -11.79 10.23
C MET A 1 -31.46 -11.60 9.37
N THR A 2 -31.01 -10.37 9.19
CA THR A 2 -29.81 -10.08 8.39
C THR A 2 -28.59 -10.30 9.27
N THR A 3 -27.77 -11.30 8.95
CA THR A 3 -26.50 -11.55 9.61
C THR A 3 -25.59 -10.36 9.34
N GLN A 4 -25.33 -9.51 10.34
CA GLN A 4 -24.37 -8.41 10.21
C GLN A 4 -22.96 -9.01 10.14
N ASN A 5 -22.19 -8.64 9.12
CA ASN A 5 -20.79 -9.03 9.03
C ASN A 5 -20.00 -8.38 10.17
N PRO A 6 -19.12 -9.11 10.87
CA PRO A 6 -18.30 -8.51 11.91
C PRO A 6 -17.34 -7.48 11.29
N ASN A 7 -17.11 -6.37 12.02
CA ASN A 7 -16.10 -5.39 11.65
C ASN A 7 -14.71 -6.04 11.64
N ARG A 8 -13.97 -5.80 10.57
CA ARG A 8 -12.57 -6.24 10.42
C ARG A 8 -11.67 -5.04 10.09
N PRO A 9 -10.36 -5.11 10.35
CA PRO A 9 -9.44 -4.07 9.90
C PRO A 9 -9.57 -3.82 8.40
N CYS A 10 -9.57 -2.56 8.00
CA CYS A 10 -9.61 -2.19 6.60
C CYS A 10 -8.33 -2.67 5.89
N LEU A 11 -8.49 -3.38 4.76
CA LEU A 11 -7.37 -4.02 4.07
C LEU A 11 -6.29 -3.02 3.60
N CYS A 12 -6.64 -1.75 3.37
CA CYS A 12 -5.65 -0.76 2.98
C CYS A 12 -4.58 -0.48 4.06
N GLY A 13 -4.87 -0.80 5.34
CA GLY A 13 -3.91 -0.67 6.43
C GLY A 13 -2.80 -1.72 6.39
N SER A 14 -2.98 -2.81 5.64
CA SER A 14 -2.00 -3.89 5.49
C SER A 14 -0.82 -3.53 4.58
N TYR A 15 -0.86 -2.41 3.86
CA TYR A 15 0.13 -2.07 2.85
C TYR A 15 1.03 -0.91 3.28
N SER A 16 2.32 -1.06 2.98
CA SER A 16 3.33 -0.04 3.24
C SER A 16 4.50 -0.13 2.25
N PHE A 17 5.34 0.89 2.18
CA PHE A 17 6.66 0.81 1.54
C PHE A 17 7.67 1.64 2.34
N GLU A 18 8.96 1.37 2.17
CA GLU A 18 10.04 2.06 2.87
C GLU A 18 10.81 2.97 1.92
N VAL A 19 11.12 4.17 2.38
CA VAL A 19 11.91 5.17 1.66
C VAL A 19 13.17 5.47 2.46
N LEU A 20 14.34 5.39 1.83
CA LEU A 20 15.58 5.85 2.44
C LEU A 20 15.55 7.39 2.51
N ILE A 21 15.52 7.95 3.71
CA ILE A 21 15.44 9.41 3.92
C ILE A 21 16.79 10.04 4.28
N HIS A 22 17.70 9.26 4.84
CA HIS A 22 19.04 9.73 5.19
C HIS A 22 20.02 8.55 5.18
N GLU A 23 21.21 8.80 4.62
CA GLU A 23 22.38 7.96 4.81
C GLU A 23 23.47 8.85 5.40
N ASN A 24 23.95 8.53 6.60
CA ASN A 24 24.98 9.33 7.24
C ASN A 24 26.37 8.95 6.69
N VAL A 25 27.37 9.79 6.98
CA VAL A 25 28.77 9.57 6.53
C VAL A 25 29.37 8.28 7.13
N GLY A 26 28.78 7.74 8.20
CA GLY A 26 29.14 6.46 8.81
C GLY A 26 28.47 5.22 8.20
N GLY A 27 27.57 5.40 7.22
CA GLY A 27 26.83 4.31 6.56
C GLY A 27 25.52 3.90 7.23
N ASP A 28 25.07 4.58 8.29
CA ASP A 28 23.76 4.34 8.88
C ASP A 28 22.66 4.83 7.95
N LYS A 29 21.67 3.97 7.73
CA LYS A 29 20.53 4.21 6.84
C LYS A 29 19.27 4.42 7.66
N VAL A 30 18.66 5.59 7.51
CA VAL A 30 17.38 5.93 8.12
C VAL A 30 16.28 5.69 7.08
N TRP A 31 15.42 4.73 7.38
CA TRP A 31 14.28 4.37 6.55
C TRP A 31 12.99 4.96 7.13
N GLN A 32 12.15 5.51 6.28
CA GLN A 32 10.81 5.97 6.62
C GLN A 32 9.77 5.05 6.01
N GLN A 33 8.93 4.45 6.86
CA GLN A 33 7.77 3.69 6.40
C GLN A 33 6.64 4.63 5.97
N ARG A 34 6.15 4.45 4.75
CA ARG A 34 4.94 5.08 4.23
C ARG A 34 3.80 4.08 4.28
N THR A 35 2.67 4.49 4.86
CA THR A 35 1.45 3.68 4.99
C THR A 35 0.26 4.49 4.49
N THR A 36 -0.92 3.86 4.41
CA THR A 36 -2.17 4.58 4.12
C THR A 36 -2.69 5.39 5.32
N GLY A 37 -2.04 5.28 6.49
CA GLY A 37 -2.49 5.89 7.74
C GLY A 37 -3.82 5.34 8.26
N CYS A 38 -4.22 4.15 7.80
CA CYS A 38 -5.54 3.59 8.10
C CYS A 38 -5.54 2.76 9.39
N ASP A 39 -6.36 3.17 10.34
CA ASP A 39 -6.73 2.48 11.57
C ASP A 39 -8.22 2.04 11.59
N ALA A 40 -8.95 2.30 10.50
CA ALA A 40 -10.38 2.05 10.43
C ALA A 40 -10.72 0.55 10.38
N THR A 41 -11.85 0.19 11.00
CA THR A 41 -12.51 -1.10 10.82
C THR A 41 -13.74 -0.96 9.93
N THR A 42 -14.03 -1.95 9.10
CA THR A 42 -15.15 -1.94 8.14
C THR A 42 -15.76 -3.33 8.00
N GLN A 43 -17.03 -3.40 7.60
CA GLN A 43 -17.68 -4.65 7.19
C GLN A 43 -17.34 -5.04 5.74
N SER A 44 -16.83 -4.09 4.96
CA SER A 44 -16.39 -4.27 3.57
C SER A 44 -14.90 -4.65 3.49
N THR A 45 -14.34 -4.74 2.28
CA THR A 45 -12.89 -4.91 2.10
C THR A 45 -12.12 -3.63 2.45
N PHE A 46 -12.69 -2.48 2.08
CA PHE A 46 -12.14 -1.16 2.34
C PHE A 46 -13.14 -0.29 3.10
N ALA A 47 -12.65 0.61 3.95
CA ALA A 47 -13.46 1.71 4.45
C ALA A 47 -13.78 2.67 3.27
N PRO A 48 -14.84 3.49 3.36
CA PRO A 48 -15.20 4.41 2.27
C PRO A 48 -14.01 5.30 1.84
N GLY A 49 -13.69 5.29 0.54
CA GLY A 49 -12.60 6.09 -0.05
C GLY A 49 -11.17 5.60 0.25
N HIS A 50 -11.00 4.49 0.96
CA HIS A 50 -9.68 3.96 1.31
C HIS A 50 -9.01 3.17 0.17
N ASP A 51 -9.77 2.74 -0.83
CA ASP A 51 -9.22 2.20 -2.07
C ASP A 51 -8.41 3.27 -2.81
N ALA A 52 -8.88 4.52 -2.85
CA ALA A 52 -8.16 5.65 -3.43
C ALA A 52 -6.85 5.93 -2.68
N LYS A 53 -6.87 5.89 -1.33
CA LYS A 53 -5.65 6.02 -0.52
C LYS A 53 -4.63 4.93 -0.84
N LEU A 54 -5.09 3.68 -0.98
CA LEU A 54 -4.21 2.57 -1.33
C LEU A 54 -3.64 2.71 -2.75
N LYS A 55 -4.47 3.06 -3.74
CA LYS A 55 -3.99 3.35 -5.11
C LYS A 55 -2.91 4.42 -5.12
N SER A 56 -3.10 5.53 -4.40
CA SER A 56 -2.07 6.59 -4.28
C SER A 56 -0.78 6.08 -3.66
N LEU A 57 -0.85 5.22 -2.63
CA LEU A 57 0.33 4.59 -2.03
C LEU A 57 1.06 3.68 -3.02
N LEU A 58 0.34 2.87 -3.78
CA LEU A 58 0.93 1.99 -4.80
C LEU A 58 1.59 2.80 -5.93
N ILE A 59 0.95 3.88 -6.38
CA ILE A 59 1.51 4.76 -7.40
C ILE A 59 2.80 5.42 -6.88
N ALA A 60 2.79 5.97 -5.67
CA ALA A 60 3.98 6.57 -5.07
C ALA A 60 5.13 5.56 -4.92
N ALA A 61 4.83 4.33 -4.47
CA ALA A 61 5.81 3.26 -4.38
C ALA A 61 6.40 2.93 -5.77
N GLY A 62 5.53 2.77 -6.78
CA GLY A 62 5.95 2.43 -8.14
C GLY A 62 6.76 3.53 -8.82
N VAL A 63 6.36 4.80 -8.68
CA VAL A 63 7.13 5.96 -9.18
C VAL A 63 8.52 6.02 -8.54
N GLY A 64 8.61 5.74 -7.24
CA GLY A 64 9.89 5.69 -6.52
C GLY A 64 10.70 4.39 -6.70
N GLY A 65 10.20 3.43 -7.47
CA GLY A 65 10.84 2.11 -7.62
C GLY A 65 10.89 1.29 -6.33
N HIS A 66 10.03 1.59 -5.36
CA HIS A 66 9.97 0.91 -4.06
C HIS A 66 9.13 -0.35 -4.14
N ARG A 67 9.54 -1.39 -3.40
CA ARG A 67 8.71 -2.57 -3.19
C ARG A 67 7.67 -2.30 -2.11
N VAL A 68 6.46 -2.81 -2.33
CA VAL A 68 5.34 -2.73 -1.41
C VAL A 68 5.35 -3.94 -0.49
N ARG A 69 5.29 -3.69 0.82
CA ARG A 69 5.11 -4.69 1.86
C ARG A 69 3.61 -4.85 2.13
N GLU A 70 3.15 -6.08 2.10
CA GLU A 70 1.80 -6.51 2.46
C GLU A 70 1.88 -7.36 3.72
N VAL A 71 1.15 -6.95 4.76
CA VAL A 71 1.00 -7.71 6.01
C VAL A 71 -0.34 -8.45 5.98
N ALA A 72 -0.26 -9.76 5.80
CA ALA A 72 -1.41 -10.66 5.79
C ALA A 72 -1.29 -11.66 6.94
N ARG A 73 -2.09 -11.44 8.00
CA ARG A 73 -2.04 -12.21 9.26
C ARG A 73 -0.62 -12.18 9.83
N ASP A 74 0.08 -13.31 9.78
CA ASP A 74 1.42 -13.50 10.34
C ASP A 74 2.52 -13.53 9.27
N THR A 75 2.17 -13.27 8.00
CA THR A 75 3.13 -13.23 6.90
C THR A 75 3.30 -11.82 6.39
N VAL A 76 4.56 -11.44 6.18
CA VAL A 76 4.91 -10.24 5.42
C VAL A 76 5.41 -10.66 4.05
N VAL A 77 4.72 -10.22 3.00
CA VAL A 77 5.14 -10.45 1.61
C VAL A 77 5.58 -9.12 1.02
N THR A 78 6.59 -9.14 0.16
CA THR A 78 7.07 -7.95 -0.54
C THR A 78 6.91 -8.16 -2.04
N LYS A 79 6.22 -7.22 -2.71
CA LYS A 79 5.86 -7.29 -4.13
C LYS A 79 6.05 -5.93 -4.79
N ASP A 80 6.10 -5.89 -6.12
CA ASP A 80 6.06 -4.62 -6.85
C ASP A 80 4.67 -4.00 -6.79
N ALA A 81 4.60 -2.67 -6.84
CA ALA A 81 3.33 -1.94 -6.76
C ALA A 81 2.31 -2.39 -7.82
N VAL A 82 2.77 -2.67 -9.05
CA VAL A 82 1.92 -3.16 -10.13
C VAL A 82 1.39 -4.56 -9.85
N ARG A 83 2.21 -5.43 -9.22
CA ARG A 83 1.76 -6.78 -8.86
C ARG A 83 0.68 -6.74 -7.78
N VAL A 84 0.85 -5.89 -6.77
CA VAL A 84 -0.20 -5.66 -5.75
C VAL A 84 -1.46 -5.08 -6.41
N ALA A 85 -1.31 -4.12 -7.32
CA ALA A 85 -2.44 -3.53 -8.03
C ALA A 85 -3.20 -4.59 -8.85
N ALA A 86 -2.50 -5.51 -9.52
CA ALA A 86 -3.12 -6.60 -10.27
C ALA A 86 -3.98 -7.51 -9.39
N GLU A 87 -3.48 -7.87 -8.20
CA GLU A 87 -4.21 -8.69 -7.23
C GLU A 87 -5.45 -7.99 -6.67
N LEU A 88 -5.47 -6.66 -6.70
CA LEU A 88 -6.60 -5.81 -6.30
C LEU A 88 -7.51 -5.40 -7.47
N GLY A 89 -7.19 -5.82 -8.70
CA GLY A 89 -7.95 -5.47 -9.91
C GLY A 89 -7.75 -4.04 -10.42
N TRP A 90 -6.61 -3.41 -10.11
CA TRP A 90 -6.27 -2.03 -10.46
C TRP A 90 -5.01 -1.90 -11.31
N GLU A 91 -4.56 -2.99 -11.94
CA GLU A 91 -3.28 -3.06 -12.66
C GLU A 91 -3.09 -1.92 -13.64
N ASP A 92 -4.02 -1.75 -14.58
CA ASP A 92 -3.90 -0.79 -15.67
C ASP A 92 -3.84 0.66 -15.15
N ILE A 93 -4.71 1.00 -14.19
CA ILE A 93 -4.79 2.34 -13.60
C ILE A 93 -3.49 2.69 -12.89
N VAL A 94 -2.95 1.76 -12.09
CA VAL A 94 -1.72 1.99 -11.33
C VAL A 94 -0.50 2.02 -12.26
N ARG A 95 -0.43 1.09 -13.23
CA ARG A 95 0.64 1.03 -14.23
C ARG A 95 0.72 2.32 -15.05
N GLU A 96 -0.42 2.79 -15.56
CA GLU A 96 -0.50 4.03 -16.33
C GLU A 96 -0.09 5.25 -15.49
N ALA A 97 -0.59 5.33 -14.25
CA ALA A 97 -0.27 6.43 -13.35
C ALA A 97 1.23 6.46 -12.96
N ILE A 98 1.85 5.29 -12.75
CA ILE A 98 3.31 5.20 -12.54
C ILE A 98 4.04 5.73 -13.77
N ALA A 99 3.70 5.26 -14.97
CA ALA A 99 4.34 5.71 -16.20
C ALA A 99 4.23 7.23 -16.43
N LYS A 100 3.10 7.84 -16.04
CA LYS A 100 2.92 9.30 -16.07
C LYS A 100 3.74 10.04 -15.01
N GLY A 101 3.91 9.46 -13.82
CA GLY A 101 4.63 10.06 -12.69
C GLY A 101 6.15 9.99 -12.80
N THR A 102 6.70 9.19 -13.71
CA THR A 102 8.15 9.11 -14.00
C THR A 102 8.63 10.19 -14.98
N ARG A 103 7.74 11.06 -15.48
CA ARG A 103 8.04 12.07 -16.52
C ARG A 103 8.40 13.44 -15.96
#